data_AF-A0A8S2S4J8-F1
#
_entry.id   AF-A0A8S2S4J8-F1
#
_cell.length_a   1.000
_cell.length_b   1.000
_cell.length_c   1.000
_cell.angle_alpha   90.00
_cell.angle_beta   90.00
_cell.angle_gamma   90.00
#
_symmetry.space_group_name_H-M   'P 1'
#
loop_
_entity.id
_entity.type
_entity.pdbx_description
1 polymer ?
#
loop_
_entity_poly.entity_id
_entity_poly.type
_entity_poly.pdbx_seq_one_letter_code
_entity_poly.pdbx_strand_id
1 'polypeptide(L)'
;MYKDMTLLNVLDRILYESQRQGRISFYMTNFGEEATHIGSAAALNPKDLVYGQYREAGVLMYRGFKLNEFIDQCFGNARASCKGIQMP
;
A
#
# COMPACT_ATOMS: atom_id res chain seq x y z
N MET A 1 -2.14 -14.84 -0.16
CA MET A 1 -2.33 -14.43 -1.58
C MET A 1 -3.72 -13.89 -1.86
N TYR A 2 -4.78 -14.73 -1.93
CA TYR A 2 -6.14 -14.24 -2.26
C TYR A 2 -6.64 -13.15 -1.29
N LYS A 3 -6.53 -13.41 0.02
CA LYS A 3 -6.91 -12.43 1.05
C LYS A 3 -6.16 -11.11 0.91
N ASP A 4 -4.87 -11.17 0.61
CA ASP A 4 -4.02 -9.98 0.46
C ASP A 4 -4.42 -9.16 -0.77
N MET A 5 -4.76 -9.83 -1.88
CA MET A 5 -5.26 -9.16 -3.09
C MET A 5 -6.59 -8.46 -2.82
N THR A 6 -7.52 -9.16 -2.16
CA THR A 6 -8.82 -8.56 -1.81
C THR A 6 -8.68 -7.45 -0.78
N LEU A 7 -7.74 -7.57 0.15
CA LEU A 7 -7.51 -6.56 1.18
C LEU A 7 -6.92 -5.29 0.57
N LEU A 8 -5.96 -5.43 -0.35
CA LEU A 8 -5.42 -4.30 -1.12
C LEU A 8 -6.51 -3.60 -1.92
N ASN A 9 -7.37 -4.36 -2.59
CA ASN A 9 -8.46 -3.81 -3.37
C ASN A 9 -9.47 -3.01 -2.50
N VAL A 10 -9.80 -3.53 -1.31
CA VAL A 10 -10.68 -2.83 -0.36
C VAL A 10 -10.01 -1.56 0.19
N LEU A 11 -8.73 -1.63 0.55
CA LEU A 11 -7.95 -0.47 1.00
C LEU A 11 -7.94 0.62 -0.08
N ASP A 12 -7.70 0.24 -1.33
CA ASP A 12 -7.66 1.16 -2.46
C ASP A 12 -8.98 1.89 -2.65
N ARG A 13 -10.11 1.18 -2.55
CA ARG A 13 -11.44 1.82 -2.66
C ARG A 13 -11.66 2.85 -1.55
N ILE A 14 -11.25 2.55 -0.31
CA ILE A 14 -11.43 3.44 0.82
C ILE A 14 -10.55 4.69 0.70
N LEU A 15 -9.26 4.52 0.40
CA LEU A 15 -8.32 5.64 0.33
C LEU A 15 -8.52 6.49 -0.93
N TYR A 16 -8.94 5.88 -2.04
CA TYR A 16 -9.35 6.65 -3.21
C TYR A 16 -10.53 7.58 -2.90
N GLU A 17 -11.57 7.10 -2.23
CA GLU A 17 -12.69 7.95 -1.81
C GLU A 17 -12.28 8.98 -0.75
N SER A 18 -11.37 8.62 0.16
CA SER A 18 -10.78 9.56 1.13
C SER A 18 -10.09 10.74 0.42
N GLN A 19 -9.36 10.46 -0.66
CA GLN A 19 -8.73 11.48 -1.51
C GLN A 19 -9.77 12.36 -2.20
N ARG A 20 -10.86 11.78 -2.71
CA ARG A 20 -11.95 12.53 -3.35
C ARG A 20 -12.66 13.48 -2.39
N GLN A 21 -12.67 13.16 -1.09
CA GLN A 21 -13.18 14.02 -0.03
C GLN A 21 -12.15 15.03 0.51
N GLY A 22 -10.92 15.04 -0.01
CA GLY A 22 -9.85 15.94 0.44
C GLY A 22 -9.29 15.60 1.83
N ARG A 23 -9.53 14.39 2.34
CA ARG A 23 -8.98 13.94 3.64
C ARG A 23 -7.50 13.59 3.57
N ILE A 24 -7.05 13.14 2.39
CA ILE A 24 -5.64 12.91 2.04
C ILE A 24 -5.33 13.65 0.74
N SER A 25 -4.09 14.09 0.56
CA SER A 25 -3.71 14.96 -0.55
C SER A 25 -3.62 14.23 -1.90
N PHE A 26 -3.18 12.96 -1.88
CA PHE A 26 -2.92 12.16 -3.06
C PHE A 26 -3.20 10.68 -2.77
N TYR A 27 -3.56 9.91 -3.79
CA TYR A 27 -3.66 8.45 -3.70
C TYR A 27 -3.57 7.81 -5.08
N MET A 28 -2.94 6.63 -5.18
CA MET A 28 -2.88 5.82 -6.40
C MET A 28 -3.34 4.40 -6.12
N THR A 29 -4.27 3.90 -6.95
CA THR A 29 -4.85 2.55 -6.80
C THR A 29 -4.03 1.49 -7.54
N ASN A 30 -4.16 0.24 -7.11
CA ASN A 30 -3.44 -0.93 -7.60
C ASN A 30 -4.36 -1.90 -8.36
N PHE A 31 -5.50 -1.41 -8.86
CA PHE A 31 -6.50 -2.23 -9.54
C PHE A 31 -5.94 -2.89 -10.81
N GLY A 32 -6.07 -4.21 -10.89
CA GLY A 32 -5.57 -5.02 -12.00
C GLY A 32 -4.10 -5.45 -11.85
N GLU A 33 -3.40 -4.93 -10.85
CA GLU A 33 -1.99 -5.22 -10.58
C GLU A 33 -1.82 -5.98 -9.24
N GLU A 34 -2.89 -6.35 -8.55
CA GLU A 34 -2.79 -7.01 -7.24
C GLU A 34 -2.06 -8.35 -7.34
N ALA A 35 -2.32 -9.11 -8.40
CA ALA A 35 -1.73 -10.42 -8.64
C ALA A 35 -0.24 -10.35 -9.01
N THR A 36 0.19 -9.33 -9.76
CA THR A 36 1.61 -9.17 -10.14
C THR A 36 2.45 -8.88 -8.89
N HIS A 37 1.97 -8.01 -8.00
CA HIS A 37 2.65 -7.68 -6.75
C HIS A 37 2.70 -8.87 -5.79
N ILE A 38 1.55 -9.47 -5.48
CA ILE A 38 1.47 -10.52 -4.47
C ILE A 38 2.03 -11.85 -4.99
N GLY A 39 1.87 -12.14 -6.28
CA GLY A 39 2.45 -13.30 -6.94
C GLY A 39 3.97 -13.27 -6.97
N SER A 40 4.56 -12.14 -7.40
CA SER A 40 6.01 -11.98 -7.40
C SER A 40 6.58 -11.97 -5.98
N ALA A 41 5.94 -11.27 -5.04
CA ALA A 41 6.38 -11.23 -3.64
C ALA A 41 6.36 -12.62 -2.96
N ALA A 42 5.41 -13.49 -3.31
CA ALA A 42 5.31 -14.84 -2.78
C ALA A 42 6.45 -15.76 -3.23
N ALA A 43 7.08 -15.47 -4.37
CA ALA A 43 8.21 -16.24 -4.89
C ALA A 43 9.57 -15.78 -4.33
N LEU A 44 9.64 -14.60 -3.70
CA LEU A 44 10.86 -14.03 -3.14
C LEU A 44 11.09 -14.51 -1.70
N ASN A 45 12.36 -14.51 -1.28
CA ASN A 45 12.68 -14.68 0.14
C ASN A 45 12.30 -13.42 0.92
N PRO A 46 11.94 -13.54 2.21
CA PRO A 46 11.60 -12.38 3.04
C PRO A 46 12.70 -11.31 3.15
N LYS A 47 13.96 -11.69 2.95
CA LYS A 47 15.13 -10.80 3.03
C LYS A 47 15.56 -10.22 1.68
N ASP A 48 14.93 -10.64 0.58
CA ASP A 48 15.28 -10.13 -0.74
C ASP A 48 14.84 -8.66 -0.86
N LEU A 49 15.76 -7.83 -1.33
CA LEU A 49 15.51 -6.40 -1.47
C LEU A 49 14.58 -6.14 -2.66
N VAL A 50 13.56 -5.31 -2.44
CA VAL A 50 12.60 -4.91 -3.48
C VAL A 50 12.75 -3.41 -3.70
N TYR A 51 13.09 -3.02 -4.92
CA TYR A 51 12.99 -1.64 -5.39
C TYR A 51 11.64 -1.51 -6.11
N GLY A 52 10.86 -0.51 -5.69
CA GLY A 52 9.55 -0.20 -6.27
C GLY A 52 9.55 1.17 -6.91
N GLN A 53 8.43 1.50 -7.53
CA GLN A 53 8.14 2.80 -8.11
C GLN A 53 7.03 3.47 -7.29
N TYR A 54 5.75 3.14 -7.54
CA TYR A 54 4.62 3.68 -6.77
C TYR A 54 3.37 2.79 -6.75
N ARG A 55 3.39 1.59 -7.36
CA ARG A 55 2.24 0.65 -7.37
C ARG A 55 2.50 -0.62 -6.58
N GLU A 56 3.64 -0.74 -5.91
CA GLU A 56 4.07 -2.01 -5.32
C GLU A 56 3.52 -2.21 -3.89
N ALA A 57 2.41 -1.54 -3.54
CA ALA A 57 1.76 -1.65 -2.23
C ALA A 57 1.34 -3.10 -1.90
N GLY A 58 1.02 -3.90 -2.92
CA GLY A 58 0.72 -5.33 -2.74
C GLY A 58 1.90 -6.16 -2.24
N VAL A 59 3.14 -5.77 -2.56
CA VAL A 59 4.36 -6.44 -2.05
C VAL A 59 4.50 -6.19 -0.56
N LEU A 60 4.29 -4.94 -0.12
CA LEU A 60 4.32 -4.55 1.29
C LEU A 60 3.22 -5.26 2.09
N MET A 61 2.00 -5.30 1.55
CA MET A 61 0.86 -6.01 2.14
C MET A 61 1.19 -7.48 2.38
N TYR A 62 1.75 -8.15 1.37
CA TYR A 62 2.12 -9.57 1.48
C TYR A 62 3.26 -9.82 2.48
N ARG A 63 4.20 -8.88 2.61
CA ARG A 63 5.33 -8.97 3.55
C ARG A 63 4.98 -8.55 4.99
N GLY A 64 3.71 -8.36 5.31
CA GLY A 64 3.22 -8.14 6.67
C GLY A 64 3.17 -6.68 7.11
N PHE A 65 3.26 -5.73 6.18
CA PHE A 65 3.04 -4.32 6.48
C PHE A 65 1.57 -4.11 6.90
N LYS A 66 1.36 -3.43 8.03
CA LYS A 66 0.02 -3.33 8.63
C LYS A 66 -0.80 -2.24 7.95
N LEU A 67 -2.12 -2.43 7.92
CA LEU A 67 -3.07 -1.42 7.40
C LEU A 67 -2.92 -0.05 8.09
N ASN A 68 -2.67 -0.05 9.40
CA ASN A 68 -2.45 1.19 10.14
C ASN A 68 -1.23 1.94 9.59
N GLU A 69 -0.16 1.24 9.21
CA GLU A 69 1.06 1.88 8.69
C GLU A 69 0.83 2.49 7.30
N PHE A 70 0.02 1.85 6.44
CA PHE A 70 -0.43 2.44 5.17
C PHE A 70 -1.20 3.74 5.40
N ILE A 71 -2.19 3.70 6.30
CA ILE A 71 -3.03 4.87 6.61
C ILE A 71 -2.19 5.97 7.25
N ASP A 72 -1.31 5.62 8.19
CA ASP A 72 -0.45 6.58 8.89
C ASP A 72 0.43 7.36 7.90
N GLN A 73 1.02 6.68 6.92
CA GLN A 73 1.79 7.33 5.85
C GLN A 73 0.90 8.20 4.94
N CYS A 74 -0.26 7.71 4.50
CA CYS A 74 -1.16 8.48 3.63
C CYS A 74 -1.73 9.76 4.29
N PHE A 75 -1.91 9.74 5.61
CA PHE A 75 -2.33 10.91 6.37
C PHE A 75 -1.16 11.77 6.85
N GLY A 76 0.08 11.30 6.70
CA GLY A 76 1.27 11.99 7.19
C GLY A 76 1.24 12.24 8.71
N ASN A 77 0.62 11.34 9.48
CA ASN A 77 0.40 11.57 10.91
C ASN A 77 1.66 11.29 11.74
N ALA A 78 1.60 11.55 13.05
CA ALA A 78 2.74 11.39 13.97
C ALA A 78 3.28 9.95 14.08
N ARG A 79 2.52 8.94 13.64
CA ARG A 79 2.91 7.53 13.64
C ARG A 79 3.51 7.08 12.31
N ALA A 80 3.48 7.92 11.28
CA ALA A 80 4.04 7.60 9.98
C ALA A 80 5.55 7.35 10.08
N SER A 81 6.01 6.22 9.53
CA SER A 81 7.43 5.86 9.47
C SER A 81 8.28 6.94 8.78
N CYS A 82 7.69 7.61 7.78
CA CYS A 82 8.31 8.70 7.03
C CYS A 82 8.06 10.08 7.64
N LYS A 83 7.56 10.19 8.88
CA LYS A 83 7.35 11.47 9.61
C LYS A 83 6.52 12.52 8.84
N GLY A 84 5.68 12.10 7.90
CA GLY A 84 4.85 12.99 7.08
C GLY A 84 5.60 13.89 6.09
N ILE A 85 6.89 13.61 5.81
CA ILE A 85 7.68 14.42 4.85
C ILE A 85 7.61 13.93 3.40
N GLN A 86 7.03 12.74 3.18
CA GLN A 86 6.82 12.17 1.86
C GLN A 86 5.34 12.29 1.49
N MET A 87 5.05 12.46 0.20
CA MET A 87 3.69 12.36 -0.30
C MET A 87 3.08 10.98 0.01
N PRO A 88 1.76 10.90 0.18
CA PRO A 88 1.02 9.64 0.21
C PRO A 88 1.37 8.71 -0.95
#